data_AF-A0A7J4TG97-F1
#
_entry.id   AF-A0A7J4TG97-F1
#
_cell.length_a   1.000
_cell.length_b   1.000
_cell.length_c   1.000
_cell.angle_alpha   90.00
_cell.angle_beta   90.00
_cell.angle_gamma   90.00
#
_symmetry.space_group_name_H-M   'P 1'
#
loop_
_entity.id
_entity.type
_entity.pdbx_description
1 polymer ?
#
loop_
_entity_poly.entity_id
_entity_poly.type
_entity_poly.pdbx_seq_one_letter_code
_entity_poly.pdbx_strand_id
1 'polypeptide(L)'
;MNFRECVRKGKVIKKRSDSQMARSLLLLATTRENDIDKLSTPTLKVESLYEIIKELITGLLACHGYKSYSHECLVAFMKQEFPDVLSAEEAAITDQLRIIRHDIAYRGIFVEHDYLLRNEMKLKVIITMIKAALEDMLREREGHEQSLQKRNNRSKNRAANSGEGTSKGCPAKERQQEASRKG
;
A
#
# COMPACT_ATOMS: atom_id res chain seq x y z
N MET A 1 5.96 2.06 23.59
CA MET A 1 6.84 2.86 22.70
C MET A 1 6.00 3.79 21.83
N ASN A 2 6.53 4.98 21.49
CA ASN A 2 5.87 5.98 20.62
C ASN A 2 6.36 5.82 19.16
N PHE A 3 5.52 6.08 18.13
CA PHE A 3 5.93 5.92 16.73
C PHE A 3 7.05 6.89 16.32
N ARG A 4 7.04 8.13 16.81
CA ARG A 4 8.15 9.09 16.59
C ARG A 4 9.47 8.55 17.13
N GLU A 5 9.43 7.85 18.27
CA GLU A 5 10.61 7.21 18.84
C GLU A 5 11.09 6.04 17.97
N CYS A 6 10.19 5.27 17.36
CA CYS A 6 10.53 4.25 16.37
C CYS A 6 11.31 4.81 15.20
N VAL A 7 10.87 5.97 14.67
CA VAL A 7 11.56 6.66 13.57
C VAL A 7 12.92 7.15 14.04
N ARG A 8 12.99 7.83 15.20
CA ARG A 8 14.25 8.34 15.77
C ARG A 8 15.28 7.24 16.01
N LYS A 9 14.84 6.06 16.47
CA LYS A 9 15.70 4.89 16.73
C LYS A 9 16.02 4.07 15.47
N GLY A 10 15.54 4.47 14.29
CA GLY A 10 15.76 3.75 13.03
C GLY A 10 15.01 2.40 12.93
N LYS A 11 14.08 2.12 13.85
CA LYS A 11 13.20 0.93 13.76
C LYS A 11 12.15 1.08 12.65
N VAL A 12 11.86 2.32 12.28
CA VAL A 12 11.03 2.69 11.12
C VAL A 12 11.82 3.68 10.29
N ILE A 13 11.86 3.47 8.98
CA ILE A 13 12.55 4.34 8.03
C ILE A 13 11.57 4.95 7.03
N LYS A 14 11.82 6.18 6.63
CA LYS A 14 11.05 6.85 5.57
C LYS A 14 11.45 6.29 4.21
N LYS A 15 10.47 6.05 3.37
CA LYS A 15 10.57 5.55 1.99
C LYS A 15 9.60 6.31 1.10
N ARG A 16 9.63 6.02 -0.19
CA ARG A 16 8.54 6.43 -1.10
C ARG A 16 7.30 5.63 -0.75
N SER A 17 6.12 6.27 -0.81
CA SER A 17 4.86 5.55 -0.68
C SER A 17 4.73 4.48 -1.75
N ASP A 18 4.30 3.28 -1.36
CA ASP A 18 4.23 2.12 -2.23
C ASP A 18 2.83 1.47 -2.19
N SER A 19 1.93 2.00 -3.04
CA SER A 19 0.57 1.49 -3.18
C SER A 19 0.53 0.08 -3.76
N GLN A 20 1.55 -0.34 -4.52
CA GLN A 20 1.60 -1.68 -5.10
C GLN A 20 1.90 -2.71 -4.01
N MET A 21 2.91 -2.44 -3.17
CA MET A 21 3.19 -3.27 -1.99
C MET A 21 1.98 -3.36 -1.07
N ALA A 22 1.29 -2.25 -0.82
CA ALA A 22 0.08 -2.24 -0.02
C ALA A 22 -1.03 -3.14 -0.57
N ARG A 23 -1.26 -3.17 -1.89
CA ARG A 23 -2.20 -4.10 -2.54
C ARG A 23 -1.79 -5.56 -2.39
N SER A 24 -0.51 -5.87 -2.58
CA SER A 24 0.00 -7.22 -2.42
C SER A 24 -0.18 -7.73 -0.99
N LEU A 25 0.03 -6.86 0.01
CA LEU A 25 -0.22 -7.18 1.42
C LEU A 25 -1.70 -7.36 1.73
N LEU A 26 -2.58 -6.50 1.19
CA LEU A 26 -4.03 -6.65 1.33
C LEU A 26 -4.52 -7.97 0.73
N LEU A 27 -4.00 -8.35 -0.44
CA LEU A 27 -4.32 -9.62 -1.09
C LEU A 27 -3.88 -10.80 -0.22
N LEU A 28 -2.63 -10.80 0.27
CA LEU A 28 -2.10 -11.86 1.13
C LEU A 28 -2.91 -12.00 2.42
N ALA A 29 -3.21 -10.88 3.08
CA ALA A 29 -4.04 -10.84 4.28
C ALA A 29 -5.44 -11.42 4.03
N THR A 30 -6.06 -11.06 2.89
CA THR A 30 -7.38 -11.58 2.50
C THR A 30 -7.34 -13.08 2.20
N THR A 31 -6.28 -13.58 1.53
CA THR A 31 -6.10 -15.01 1.31
C THR A 31 -6.01 -15.77 2.62
N ARG A 32 -5.19 -15.29 3.57
CA ARG A 32 -5.06 -15.91 4.90
C ARG A 32 -6.37 -15.87 5.69
N GLU A 33 -7.09 -14.75 5.62
CA GLU A 33 -8.40 -14.60 6.27
C GLU A 33 -9.38 -15.66 5.77
N ASN A 34 -9.44 -15.91 4.46
CA ASN A 34 -10.31 -16.93 3.88
C ASN A 34 -9.95 -18.36 4.28
N ASP A 35 -8.69 -18.61 4.64
CA ASP A 35 -8.20 -19.93 5.02
C ASP A 35 -8.24 -20.17 6.54
N ILE A 36 -8.56 -19.15 7.34
CA ILE A 36 -8.40 -19.21 8.79
C ILE A 36 -9.27 -20.27 9.47
N ASP A 37 -10.49 -20.47 8.95
CA ASP A 37 -11.43 -21.43 9.49
C ASP A 37 -11.04 -22.89 9.18
N LYS A 38 -10.15 -23.09 8.19
CA LYS A 38 -9.59 -24.40 7.84
C LYS A 38 -8.52 -24.87 8.82
N LEU A 39 -7.97 -23.97 9.63
CA LEU A 39 -6.97 -24.30 10.64
C LEU A 39 -7.63 -25.04 11.80
N SER A 40 -7.06 -26.18 12.21
CA SER A 40 -7.65 -27.01 13.27
C SER A 40 -7.17 -26.65 14.67
N THR A 41 -6.02 -25.98 14.81
CA THR A 41 -5.42 -25.70 16.12
C THR A 41 -5.58 -24.23 16.53
N PRO A 42 -5.95 -23.95 17.80
CA PRO A 42 -6.07 -22.58 18.30
C PRO A 42 -4.78 -21.78 18.14
N THR A 43 -3.63 -22.39 18.40
CA THR A 43 -2.31 -21.77 18.22
C THR A 43 -2.11 -21.24 16.80
N LEU A 44 -2.36 -22.07 15.77
CA LEU A 44 -2.18 -21.65 14.37
C LEU A 44 -3.21 -20.59 13.95
N LYS A 45 -4.44 -20.67 14.47
CA LYS A 45 -5.45 -19.62 14.24
C LYS A 45 -5.01 -18.28 14.83
N VAL A 46 -4.57 -18.27 16.09
CA VAL A 46 -4.12 -17.05 16.79
C VAL A 46 -2.90 -16.44 16.11
N GLU A 47 -1.94 -17.27 15.71
CA GLU A 47 -0.79 -16.82 14.91
C GLU A 47 -1.26 -16.20 13.58
N SER A 48 -2.17 -16.86 12.86
CA SER A 48 -2.66 -16.39 11.56
C SER A 48 -3.44 -15.09 11.68
N LEU A 49 -4.27 -14.92 12.71
CA LEU A 49 -4.96 -13.65 13.01
C LEU A 49 -3.97 -12.50 13.18
N TYR A 50 -2.86 -12.75 13.88
CA TYR A 50 -1.82 -11.72 14.05
C TYR A 50 -1.10 -11.40 12.74
N GLU A 51 -0.78 -12.41 11.94
CA GLU A 51 -0.12 -12.22 10.65
C GLU A 51 -0.97 -11.38 9.70
N ILE A 52 -2.29 -11.61 9.66
CA ILE A 52 -3.25 -10.78 8.91
C ILE A 52 -3.19 -9.32 9.38
N ILE A 53 -3.31 -9.08 10.69
CA ILE A 53 -3.24 -7.72 11.25
C ILE A 53 -1.90 -7.04 10.90
N LYS A 54 -0.80 -7.76 11.05
CA LYS A 54 0.55 -7.27 10.75
C LYS A 54 0.68 -6.89 9.27
N GLU A 55 0.19 -7.71 8.35
CA GLU A 55 0.23 -7.47 6.91
C GLU A 55 -0.60 -6.22 6.54
N LEU A 56 -1.81 -6.09 7.09
CA LEU A 56 -2.67 -4.93 6.87
C LEU A 56 -2.04 -3.62 7.38
N ILE A 57 -1.52 -3.61 8.62
CA ILE A 57 -0.83 -2.43 9.17
C ILE A 57 0.42 -2.10 8.36
N THR A 58 1.15 -3.10 7.88
CA THR A 58 2.31 -2.90 7.01
C THR A 58 1.90 -2.28 5.67
N GLY A 59 0.73 -2.64 5.14
CA GLY A 59 0.14 -2.00 3.95
C GLY A 59 -0.16 -0.52 4.19
N LEU A 60 -0.80 -0.18 5.31
CA LEU A 60 -1.06 1.22 5.71
C LEU A 60 0.24 2.02 5.85
N LEU A 61 1.25 1.40 6.47
CA LEU A 61 2.59 1.97 6.64
C LEU A 61 3.26 2.26 5.28
N ALA A 62 3.15 1.31 4.34
CA ALA A 62 3.69 1.45 2.98
C ALA A 62 2.99 2.58 2.21
N CYS A 63 1.66 2.73 2.34
CA CYS A 63 0.93 3.86 1.78
C CYS A 63 1.44 5.20 2.34
N HIS A 64 1.81 5.25 3.62
CA HIS A 64 2.38 6.43 4.27
C HIS A 64 3.86 6.69 3.94
N GLY A 65 4.50 5.84 3.13
CA GLY A 65 5.91 6.01 2.78
C GLY A 65 6.84 5.70 3.96
N TYR A 66 6.49 4.68 4.75
CA TYR A 66 7.36 4.17 5.79
C TYR A 66 7.57 2.66 5.63
N LYS A 67 8.69 2.18 6.17
CA LYS A 67 9.01 0.76 6.31
C LYS A 67 9.41 0.49 7.75
N SER A 68 8.81 -0.51 8.39
CA SER A 68 9.11 -0.92 9.77
C SER A 68 9.91 -2.21 9.79
N TYR A 69 10.81 -2.33 10.76
CA TYR A 69 11.51 -3.56 11.13
C TYR A 69 11.09 -4.08 12.51
N SER A 70 10.09 -3.45 13.12
CA SER A 70 9.63 -3.77 14.47
C SER A 70 8.11 -3.87 14.50
N HIS A 71 7.61 -5.00 14.97
CA HIS A 71 6.18 -5.24 15.15
C HIS A 71 5.58 -4.30 16.22
N GLU A 72 6.32 -3.98 17.26
CA GLU A 72 5.89 -3.02 18.29
C GLU A 72 5.68 -1.62 17.67
N CYS A 73 6.50 -1.26 16.68
CA CYS A 73 6.33 0.00 15.94
C CYS A 73 5.11 0.00 15.02
N LEU A 74 4.61 -1.16 14.57
CA LEU A 74 3.36 -1.24 13.82
C LEU A 74 2.17 -0.87 14.71
N VAL A 75 2.14 -1.38 15.94
CA VAL A 75 1.10 -1.01 16.91
C VAL A 75 1.21 0.47 17.28
N ALA A 76 2.43 0.97 17.50
CA ALA A 76 2.65 2.38 17.81
C ALA A 76 2.21 3.30 16.66
N PHE A 77 2.41 2.88 15.40
CA PHE A 77 1.93 3.59 14.22
C PHE A 77 0.40 3.71 14.22
N MET A 78 -0.31 2.60 14.41
CA MET A 78 -1.79 2.61 14.46
C MET A 78 -2.32 3.54 15.55
N LYS A 79 -1.74 3.47 16.76
CA LYS A 79 -2.14 4.32 17.89
C LYS A 79 -2.02 5.82 17.63
N GLN A 80 -1.14 6.24 16.73
CA GLN A 80 -0.81 7.66 16.54
C GLN A 80 -1.37 8.22 15.24
N GLU A 81 -1.26 7.47 14.16
CA GLU A 81 -1.67 7.93 12.83
C GLU A 81 -3.11 7.51 12.50
N PHE A 82 -3.69 6.57 13.26
CA PHE A 82 -5.06 6.08 13.05
C PHE A 82 -5.86 5.95 14.36
N PRO A 83 -5.94 7.00 15.20
CA PRO A 83 -6.69 6.95 16.46
C PRO A 83 -8.21 6.72 16.25
N ASP A 84 -8.74 7.08 15.09
CA ASP A 84 -10.16 6.89 14.74
C ASP A 84 -10.46 5.48 14.20
N VAL A 85 -9.42 4.72 13.82
CA VAL A 85 -9.57 3.33 13.32
C VAL A 85 -9.45 2.32 14.45
N LEU A 86 -8.54 2.52 15.40
CA LEU A 86 -8.40 1.64 16.56
C LEU A 86 -8.46 2.45 17.85
N SER A 87 -9.41 2.10 18.71
CA SER A 87 -9.44 2.57 20.09
C SER A 87 -8.20 2.12 20.88
N ALA A 88 -7.98 2.74 22.03
CA ALA A 88 -6.89 2.36 22.93
C ALA A 88 -6.98 0.89 23.38
N GLU A 89 -8.20 0.36 23.57
CA GLU A 89 -8.43 -1.05 23.93
C GLU A 89 -8.05 -1.99 22.79
N GLU A 90 -8.52 -1.74 21.57
CA GLU A 90 -8.23 -2.56 20.40
C GLU A 90 -6.73 -2.57 20.07
N ALA A 91 -6.08 -1.42 20.22
CA ALA A 91 -4.64 -1.31 20.06
C ALA A 91 -3.86 -2.02 21.19
N ALA A 92 -4.45 -2.17 22.38
CA ALA A 92 -3.87 -2.99 23.46
C ALA A 92 -4.05 -4.49 23.18
N ILE A 93 -5.21 -4.92 22.70
CA ILE A 93 -5.46 -6.31 22.25
C ILE A 93 -4.47 -6.70 21.15
N THR A 94 -4.25 -5.80 20.18
CA THR A 94 -3.30 -6.03 19.09
C THR A 94 -1.86 -6.20 19.61
N ASP A 95 -1.45 -5.43 20.63
CA ASP A 95 -0.12 -5.55 21.23
C ASP A 95 0.03 -6.84 22.06
N GLN A 96 -1.03 -7.25 22.78
CA GLN A 96 -1.04 -8.53 23.47
C GLN A 96 -0.90 -9.70 22.48
N LEU A 97 -1.62 -9.63 21.37
CA LEU A 97 -1.55 -10.64 20.32
C LEU A 97 -0.14 -10.70 19.69
N ARG A 98 0.54 -9.55 19.53
CA ARG A 98 1.95 -9.52 19.10
C ARG A 98 2.87 -10.30 20.05
N ILE A 99 2.66 -10.15 21.36
CA ILE A 99 3.45 -10.84 22.39
C ILE A 99 3.20 -12.34 22.31
N ILE A 100 1.92 -12.75 22.24
CA ILE A 100 1.54 -14.16 22.12
C ILE A 100 2.15 -14.78 20.86
N ARG A 101 2.03 -14.13 19.70
CA ARG A 101 2.65 -14.63 18.46
C ARG A 101 4.16 -14.70 18.55
N HIS A 102 4.81 -13.78 19.27
CA HIS A 102 6.25 -13.88 19.53
C HIS A 102 6.57 -15.13 20.37
N ASP A 103 5.83 -15.38 21.44
CA ASP A 103 6.05 -16.57 22.27
C ASP A 103 5.75 -17.87 21.50
N ILE A 104 4.73 -17.89 20.63
CA ILE A 104 4.47 -19.04 19.75
C ILE A 104 5.69 -19.30 18.87
N ALA A 105 6.17 -18.28 18.16
CA ALA A 105 7.24 -18.42 17.18
C ALA A 105 8.62 -18.73 17.80
N TYR A 106 8.94 -18.17 18.97
CA TYR A 106 10.27 -18.27 19.56
C TYR A 106 10.36 -19.28 20.72
N ARG A 107 9.24 -19.54 21.40
CA ARG A 107 9.20 -20.44 22.57
C ARG A 107 8.34 -21.68 22.34
N GLY A 108 7.63 -21.76 21.21
CA GLY A 108 6.79 -22.90 20.87
C GLY A 108 5.60 -23.08 21.81
N ILE A 109 5.09 -21.98 22.41
CA ILE A 109 3.95 -22.10 23.31
C ILE A 109 2.68 -22.50 22.55
N PHE A 110 1.81 -23.23 23.25
CA PHE A 110 0.47 -23.52 22.76
C PHE A 110 -0.53 -22.54 23.36
N VAL A 111 -1.52 -22.13 22.57
CA VAL A 111 -2.59 -21.26 23.02
C VAL A 111 -3.80 -22.10 23.38
N GLU A 112 -4.33 -21.87 24.58
CA GLU A 112 -5.55 -22.51 25.06
C GLU A 112 -6.75 -22.14 24.18
N HIS A 113 -7.62 -23.10 23.91
CA HIS A 113 -8.83 -22.91 23.11
C HIS A 113 -9.72 -21.78 23.64
N ASP A 114 -9.79 -21.66 24.96
CA ASP A 114 -10.55 -20.64 25.68
C ASP A 114 -10.05 -19.20 25.42
N TYR A 115 -8.76 -19.01 25.15
CA TYR A 115 -8.25 -17.71 24.71
C TYR A 115 -8.84 -17.32 23.35
N LEU A 116 -8.85 -18.27 22.39
CA LEU A 116 -9.41 -18.02 21.07
C LEU A 116 -10.90 -17.70 21.16
N LEU A 117 -11.68 -18.50 21.89
CA LEU A 117 -13.12 -18.29 22.05
C LEU A 117 -13.48 -16.87 22.54
N ARG A 118 -12.73 -16.33 23.50
CA ARG A 118 -12.99 -14.99 24.05
C ARG A 118 -12.58 -13.85 23.13
N ASN A 119 -11.60 -14.06 22.26
CA ASN A 119 -10.95 -12.98 21.53
C ASN A 119 -11.21 -13.00 20.02
N GLU A 120 -11.60 -14.14 19.45
CA GLU A 120 -11.71 -14.32 18.00
C GLU A 120 -12.61 -13.26 17.36
N MET A 121 -13.80 -13.02 17.91
CA MET A 121 -14.71 -12.00 17.41
C MET A 121 -14.11 -10.60 17.47
N LYS A 122 -13.43 -10.25 18.58
CA LYS A 122 -12.76 -8.95 18.72
C LYS A 122 -11.65 -8.78 17.67
N LEU A 123 -10.87 -9.84 17.44
CA LEU A 123 -9.78 -9.84 16.46
C LEU A 123 -10.32 -9.73 15.02
N LYS A 124 -11.42 -10.41 14.70
CA LYS A 124 -12.09 -10.29 13.39
C LYS A 124 -12.64 -8.87 13.15
N VAL A 125 -13.16 -8.21 14.18
CA VAL A 125 -13.58 -6.80 14.11
C VAL A 125 -12.37 -5.89 13.84
N ILE A 126 -11.29 -6.05 14.60
CA ILE A 126 -10.03 -5.28 14.40
C ILE A 126 -9.51 -5.45 12.96
N ILE A 127 -9.46 -6.70 12.45
CA ILE A 127 -9.03 -6.98 11.08
C ILE A 127 -9.90 -6.21 10.08
N THR A 128 -11.23 -6.26 10.25
CA THR A 128 -12.17 -5.57 9.36
C THR A 128 -11.95 -4.05 9.35
N MET A 129 -11.72 -3.44 10.51
CA MET A 129 -11.49 -1.99 10.63
C MET A 129 -10.18 -1.57 9.94
N ILE A 130 -9.08 -2.30 10.19
CA ILE A 130 -7.78 -1.99 9.57
C ILE A 130 -7.85 -2.22 8.05
N LYS A 131 -8.53 -3.29 7.62
CA LYS A 131 -8.73 -3.62 6.21
C LYS A 131 -9.50 -2.52 5.48
N ALA A 132 -10.63 -2.06 6.05
CA ALA A 132 -11.41 -0.96 5.51
C ALA A 132 -10.56 0.32 5.37
N ALA A 133 -9.81 0.69 6.42
CA ALA A 133 -8.91 1.85 6.35
C ALA A 133 -7.86 1.73 5.24
N LEU A 134 -7.31 0.54 5.01
CA LEU A 134 -6.34 0.30 3.94
C LEU A 134 -6.98 0.39 2.55
N GLU A 135 -8.16 -0.18 2.39
CA GLU A 135 -8.92 -0.09 1.14
C GLU A 135 -9.32 1.35 0.81
N ASP A 136 -9.75 2.14 1.80
CA ASP A 136 -10.06 3.56 1.66
C ASP A 136 -8.85 4.34 1.15
N MET A 137 -7.70 4.17 1.79
CA MET A 137 -6.43 4.79 1.37
C MET A 137 -6.02 4.42 -0.06
N LEU A 138 -6.23 3.17 -0.46
CA LEU A 138 -5.90 2.70 -1.81
C LEU A 138 -6.81 3.35 -2.85
N ARG A 139 -8.11 3.48 -2.57
CA ARG A 139 -9.09 4.12 -3.46
C ARG A 139 -8.80 5.61 -3.67
N GLU A 140 -8.46 6.34 -2.61
CA GLU A 140 -8.12 7.76 -2.70
C GLU A 140 -6.92 8.01 -3.64
N ARG A 141 -5.93 7.12 -3.60
CA ARG A 141 -4.72 7.21 -4.44
C ARG A 141 -4.98 6.89 -5.89
N GLU A 142 -5.86 5.93 -6.18
CA GLU A 142 -6.28 5.62 -7.55
C GLU A 142 -6.98 6.81 -8.22
N GLY A 143 -7.88 7.48 -7.49
CA GLY A 143 -8.54 8.69 -8.00
C GLY A 143 -7.54 9.78 -8.39
N HIS A 144 -6.50 9.96 -7.56
CA HIS A 144 -5.43 10.92 -7.85
C HIS A 144 -4.59 10.52 -9.07
N GLU A 145 -4.16 9.25 -9.17
CA GLU A 145 -3.38 8.75 -10.31
C GLU A 145 -4.13 8.84 -11.64
N GLN A 146 -5.41 8.48 -11.66
CA GLN A 146 -6.25 8.59 -12.86
C GLN A 146 -6.44 10.05 -13.30
N SER A 147 -6.54 10.98 -12.35
CA SER A 147 -6.65 12.42 -12.65
C SER A 147 -5.37 12.97 -13.28
N LEU A 148 -4.20 12.53 -12.82
CA LEU A 148 -2.90 12.93 -13.35
C LEU A 148 -2.68 12.39 -14.78
N GLN A 149 -3.03 11.12 -15.02
CA GLN A 149 -2.94 10.51 -16.35
C GLN A 149 -3.83 11.22 -17.37
N LYS A 150 -5.07 11.57 -17.00
CA LYS A 150 -5.97 12.36 -17.88
C LYS A 150 -5.39 13.73 -18.26
N ARG A 151 -4.73 14.42 -17.32
CA ARG A 151 -4.05 15.71 -17.58
C ARG A 151 -2.86 15.53 -18.53
N ASN A 152 -2.01 14.53 -18.30
CA ASN A 152 -0.86 14.27 -19.15
C ASN A 152 -1.26 13.88 -20.58
N ASN A 153 -2.32 13.09 -20.76
CA ASN A 153 -2.82 12.71 -22.08
C ASN A 153 -3.39 13.91 -22.86
N ARG A 154 -4.07 14.86 -22.18
CA ARG A 154 -4.53 16.11 -22.81
C ARG A 154 -3.37 17.00 -23.26
N SER A 155 -2.29 17.10 -22.48
CA SER A 155 -1.11 17.88 -22.84
C SER A 155 -0.36 17.26 -24.03
N LYS A 156 -0.22 15.93 -24.06
CA LYS A 156 0.39 15.22 -25.19
C LYS A 156 -0.42 15.36 -26.48
N ASN A 157 -1.76 15.26 -26.41
CA ASN A 157 -2.62 15.44 -27.59
C ASN A 157 -2.60 16.89 -28.13
N ARG A 158 -2.46 17.90 -27.26
CA ARG A 158 -2.29 19.31 -27.70
C ARG A 158 -0.94 19.55 -28.38
N ALA A 159 0.13 18.92 -27.90
CA ALA A 159 1.46 19.02 -28.53
C ALA A 159 1.49 18.31 -29.90
N ALA A 160 0.78 17.18 -30.06
CA ALA A 160 0.67 16.48 -31.34
C ALA A 160 -0.12 17.29 -32.39
N ASN A 161 -1.22 17.93 -32.00
CA ASN A 161 -2.05 18.72 -32.92
C ASN A 161 -1.49 20.10 -33.29
N SER A 162 -0.38 20.53 -32.69
CA SER A 162 0.28 21.82 -33.01
C SER A 162 1.51 21.67 -33.92
N GLY A 163 1.85 20.43 -34.33
CA GLY A 163 3.00 20.12 -35.21
C GLY A 163 2.71 20.10 -36.72
N GLU A 164 1.44 20.10 -37.15
CA GLU A 164 1.07 20.12 -38.57
C GLU A 164 0.81 21.55 -39.05
N GLY A 165 1.88 22.30 -39.35
CA GLY A 165 1.70 23.72 -39.69
C GLY A 165 2.86 24.43 -40.35
N THR A 166 3.81 23.75 -41.00
CA THR A 166 4.77 24.43 -41.90
C THR A 166 5.27 23.50 -43.01
N SER A 167 4.49 23.34 -44.08
CA SER A 167 5.04 23.13 -45.43
C SER A 167 4.84 24.41 -46.23
N LYS A 168 5.75 25.37 -46.04
CA LYS A 168 5.88 26.53 -46.94
C LYS A 168 6.33 26.01 -48.29
N GLY A 169 5.42 26.09 -49.27
CA GLY A 169 5.71 25.89 -50.68
C GLY A 169 6.82 26.83 -51.15
N CYS A 170 7.79 26.26 -51.84
CA CYS A 170 8.81 26.99 -52.59
C CYS A 170 8.39 26.97 -54.07
N PRO A 171 8.09 28.11 -54.72
CA PRO A 171 7.71 28.12 -56.12
C PRO A 171 8.96 27.97 -56.99
N ALA A 172 8.98 26.92 -57.82
CA ALA A 172 9.98 26.74 -58.85
C ALA A 172 9.86 27.87 -59.89
N LYS A 173 10.91 28.70 -60.00
CA LYS A 173 11.05 29.68 -61.07
C LYS A 173 11.65 28.99 -62.30
N GLU A 174 10.88 28.96 -63.37
CA GLU A 174 11.34 28.88 -64.76
C GLU A 174 12.42 29.93 -65.05
N ARG A 175 13.49 29.53 -65.75
CA ARG A 175 14.18 30.29 -66.82
C ARG A 175 15.49 29.60 -67.25
N GLN A 176 15.60 29.29 -68.54
CA GLN A 176 16.75 29.50 -69.47
C GLN A 176 16.50 28.61 -70.70
N GLN A 177 15.93 29.15 -71.79
CA GLN A 177 16.58 29.84 -72.92
C GLN A 177 17.46 28.94 -73.81
N GLU A 178 16.91 28.65 -75.00
CA GLU A 178 17.64 28.39 -76.25
C GLU A 178 18.65 29.51 -76.56
N ALA A 179 19.86 29.14 -77.01
CA ALA A 179 20.57 29.84 -78.09
C ALA A 179 21.83 29.08 -78.56
N SER A 180 21.79 28.67 -79.84
CA SER A 180 22.82 28.89 -80.86
C SER A 180 24.19 28.22 -80.81
N ARG A 181 24.38 27.30 -81.77
CA ARG A 181 25.33 27.37 -82.90
C ARG A 181 26.69 28.07 -82.64
N LYS A 182 27.78 27.27 -82.69
CA LYS A 182 28.94 27.41 -83.61
C LYS A 182 30.09 26.50 -83.12
N GLY A 183 30.68 25.74 -84.02
CA GLY A 183 31.88 24.92 -83.81
C GLY A 183 31.76 23.60 -84.53
#